data_AF-A0ABD3XUH2-F1
#
_entry.id   AF-A0ABD3XUH2-F1
#
_cell.length_a   1.000
_cell.length_b   1.000
_cell.length_c   1.000
_cell.angle_alpha   90.00
_cell.angle_beta   90.00
_cell.angle_gamma   90.00
#
_symmetry.space_group_name_H-M   'P 1'
#
loop_
_entity.id
_entity.type
_entity.pdbx_description
1 polymer ?
#
loop_
_entity_poly.entity_id
_entity_poly.type
_entity_poly.pdbx_seq_one_letter_code
_entity_poly.pdbx_strand_id
1 'polypeptide(L)'
;DYRRERGQNFLKEIRSYLRDKPTVVHLVDEDFAIDNTILDSKLEELKKKIVEVASQQPYWGEKIPTRWYLLEQQLMRLRDAHVK
;
A
#
# COMPACT_ATOMS: atom_id res chain seq x y z
N ASP A 1 5.63 9.70 24.28
CA ASP A 1 6.37 8.63 23.58
C ASP A 1 7.25 9.16 22.46
N TYR A 2 8.55 9.26 22.73
CA TYR A 2 9.56 9.71 21.76
C TYR A 2 9.54 8.95 20.42
N ARG A 3 9.25 7.63 20.43
CA ARG A 3 9.14 6.82 19.20
C ARG A 3 7.97 7.25 18.32
N ARG A 4 6.84 7.61 18.93
CA ARG A 4 5.63 8.03 18.22
C ARG A 4 5.83 9.38 17.54
N GLU A 5 6.46 10.31 18.24
CA GLU A 5 6.81 11.64 17.74
C GLU A 5 7.81 11.56 16.57
N ARG A 6 8.85 10.73 16.70
CA ARG A 6 9.79 10.47 15.60
C ARG A 6 9.09 9.90 14.37
N GLY A 7 8.18 8.94 14.56
CA GLY A 7 7.40 8.36 13.46
C GLY A 7 6.53 9.39 12.74
N GLN A 8 5.89 10.30 13.47
CA GLN A 8 5.09 11.37 12.89
C GLN A 8 5.94 12.37 12.09
N ASN A 9 7.12 12.76 12.61
CA ASN A 9 8.02 13.64 11.90
C ASN A 9 8.53 13.01 10.59
N PHE A 10 8.88 11.72 10.62
CA PHE A 10 9.29 10.98 9.43
C PHE A 10 8.19 10.92 8.36
N LEU A 11 6.95 10.64 8.75
CA LEU A 11 5.80 10.63 7.82
C LEU A 11 5.57 12.02 7.19
N LYS A 12 5.71 13.08 7.99
CA LYS A 12 5.60 14.46 7.53
C LYS A 12 6.68 14.82 6.49
N GLU A 13 7.92 14.39 6.73
CA GLU A 13 9.03 14.60 5.79
C GLU A 13 8.80 13.85 4.47
N ILE A 14 8.39 12.59 4.51
CA ILE A 14 8.04 11.80 3.31
C ILE A 14 6.93 12.48 2.52
N ARG A 15 5.85 12.90 3.18
CA ARG A 15 4.74 13.59 2.52
C ARG A 15 5.19 14.88 1.87
N SER A 16 5.98 15.68 2.58
CA SER A 16 6.54 16.90 2.02
C SER A 16 7.40 16.63 0.78
N TYR A 17 8.22 15.59 0.81
CA TYR A 17 9.06 15.19 -0.32
C TYR A 17 8.24 14.74 -1.54
N LEU A 18 7.14 14.02 -1.30
CA LEU A 18 6.29 13.47 -2.38
C LEU A 18 5.29 14.48 -2.96
N ARG A 19 5.02 15.59 -2.27
CA ARG A 19 4.08 16.64 -2.75
C ARG A 19 4.47 17.26 -4.08
N ASP A 20 5.76 17.43 -4.32
CA ASP A 20 6.27 18.04 -5.56
C ASP A 20 6.51 17.01 -6.67
N LYS A 21 6.13 15.74 -6.45
CA LYS A 21 6.33 14.66 -7.42
C LYS A 21 5.02 14.36 -8.17
N PRO A 22 5.10 13.89 -9.43
CA PRO A 22 3.91 13.43 -10.16
C PRO A 22 3.11 12.34 -9.42
N THR A 23 3.77 11.59 -8.53
CA THR A 23 3.17 10.56 -7.68
C THR A 23 2.25 11.10 -6.59
N VAL A 24 2.18 12.41 -6.39
CA VAL A 24 1.30 13.05 -5.38
C VAL A 24 -0.17 12.63 -5.55
N VAL A 25 -0.61 12.37 -6.80
CA VAL A 25 -1.97 11.91 -7.11
C VAL A 25 -2.32 10.54 -6.52
N HIS A 26 -1.30 9.77 -6.11
CA HIS A 26 -1.46 8.46 -5.49
C HIS A 26 -1.29 8.51 -3.96
N LEU A 27 -1.05 9.68 -3.36
CA LEU A 27 -0.94 9.82 -1.92
C LEU A 27 -2.32 9.83 -1.27
N VAL A 28 -2.46 9.06 -0.20
CA VAL A 28 -3.62 9.09 0.68
C VAL A 28 -3.25 9.89 1.93
N ASP A 29 -4.03 10.92 2.24
CA ASP A 29 -3.80 11.83 3.38
C ASP A 29 -4.21 11.24 4.74
N GLU A 30 -3.98 9.94 4.95
CA GLU A 30 -4.17 9.26 6.25
C GLU A 30 -2.90 8.51 6.67
N ASP A 31 -2.59 8.55 7.97
CA ASP A 31 -1.44 7.88 8.57
C ASP A 31 -1.90 6.71 9.42
N PHE A 32 -1.38 5.50 9.14
CA PHE A 32 -1.65 4.31 9.92
C PHE A 32 -0.36 3.86 10.62
N ALA A 33 -0.37 3.87 11.95
CA ALA A 33 0.70 3.30 12.77
C ALA A 33 0.17 2.02 13.42
N ILE A 34 0.68 0.88 12.98
CA ILE A 34 0.22 -0.46 13.38
C ILE A 34 1.32 -1.15 14.18
N ASP A 35 0.94 -1.70 15.32
CA ASP A 35 1.79 -2.61 16.09
C ASP A 35 1.52 -4.06 15.69
N ASN A 36 2.46 -4.69 14.98
CA ASN A 36 2.33 -6.08 14.52
C ASN A 36 2.53 -7.11 15.64
N THR A 37 2.86 -6.70 16.86
CA THR A 37 3.05 -7.62 18.00
C THR A 37 1.75 -7.91 18.75
N ILE A 38 0.71 -7.13 18.48
CA ILE A 38 -0.61 -7.25 19.11
C ILE A 38 -1.71 -7.29 18.04
N LEU A 39 -2.92 -7.68 18.45
CA LEU A 39 -4.11 -7.50 17.63
C LEU A 39 -4.51 -6.01 17.65
N ASP A 40 -3.87 -5.22 16.78
CA ASP A 40 -4.12 -3.78 16.67
C ASP A 40 -5.40 -3.51 15.86
N SER A 41 -6.35 -2.79 16.46
CA SER A 41 -7.60 -2.40 15.78
C SER A 41 -7.36 -1.54 14.54
N LYS A 42 -6.23 -0.82 14.48
CA LYS A 42 -5.84 -0.01 13.33
C LYS A 42 -5.52 -0.85 12.09
N LEU A 43 -5.20 -2.14 12.27
CA LEU A 43 -5.03 -3.03 11.13
C LEU A 43 -6.34 -3.20 10.35
N GLU A 44 -7.48 -3.31 11.05
CA GLU A 44 -8.79 -3.41 10.40
C GLU A 44 -9.20 -2.09 9.74
N GLU A 45 -8.82 -0.96 10.33
CA GLU A 45 -9.01 0.37 9.71
C GLU A 45 -8.20 0.50 8.41
N LEU A 46 -6.92 0.08 8.43
CA LEU A 46 -6.07 0.08 7.24
C LEU A 46 -6.65 -0.83 6.15
N LYS A 47 -7.11 -2.04 6.49
CA LYS A 47 -7.74 -2.96 5.53
C LYS A 47 -8.96 -2.31 4.87
N LYS A 48 -9.84 -1.69 5.65
CA LYS A 48 -11.00 -0.98 5.12
C LYS A 48 -10.58 0.15 4.17
N LYS A 49 -9.56 0.93 4.55
CA LYS A 49 -9.09 2.03 3.71
C LYS A 49 -8.49 1.55 2.39
N ILE A 50 -7.72 0.45 2.42
CA ILE A 50 -7.18 -0.17 1.20
C ILE A 50 -8.31 -0.59 0.28
N VAL A 51 -9.35 -1.25 0.80
CA VAL A 51 -10.51 -1.66 0.01
C VAL A 51 -11.25 -0.45 -0.56
N GLU A 52 -11.46 0.60 0.23
CA GLU A 52 -12.07 1.86 -0.21
C GLU A 52 -11.31 2.48 -1.40
N VAL A 53 -9.99 2.69 -1.25
CA VAL A 53 -9.14 3.26 -2.29
C VAL A 53 -9.09 2.38 -3.53
N ALA A 54 -8.98 1.07 -3.36
CA ALA A 54 -8.96 0.13 -4.47
C ALA A 54 -10.29 0.13 -5.22
N SER A 55 -11.42 0.22 -4.52
CA SER A 55 -12.76 0.27 -5.12
C SER A 55 -13.03 1.49 -5.98
N GLN A 56 -12.30 2.58 -5.76
CA GLN A 56 -12.39 3.80 -6.56
C GLN A 56 -11.58 3.72 -7.85
N GLN A 57 -10.73 2.70 -8.02
CA GLN A 57 -9.90 2.57 -9.21
C GLN A 57 -10.75 2.10 -10.40
N PRO A 58 -10.51 2.63 -11.62
CA PRO A 58 -11.32 2.31 -12.79
C PRO A 58 -11.26 0.82 -13.17
N TYR A 59 -10.14 0.17 -12.89
CA TYR A 59 -9.92 -1.25 -13.15
C TYR A 59 -10.48 -2.17 -12.06
N TRP A 60 -11.07 -1.63 -11.00
CA TRP A 60 -11.63 -2.44 -9.91
C TRP A 60 -12.82 -3.25 -10.38
N GLY A 61 -12.73 -4.58 -10.29
CA GLY A 61 -13.76 -5.49 -10.77
C GLY A 61 -13.76 -5.70 -12.29
N GLU A 62 -12.79 -5.14 -13.03
CA GLU A 62 -12.61 -5.50 -14.43
C GLU A 62 -12.23 -6.98 -14.57
N LYS A 63 -12.79 -7.63 -15.60
CA LYS A 63 -12.39 -8.99 -15.95
C LYS A 63 -10.99 -8.95 -16.56
N ILE A 64 -9.98 -9.24 -15.74
CA ILE A 64 -8.60 -9.42 -16.21
C ILE A 64 -8.62 -10.50 -17.30
N PRO A 65 -8.16 -10.20 -18.54
CA PRO A 65 -8.08 -11.22 -19.56
C PRO A 65 -7.15 -12.35 -19.09
N THR A 66 -7.55 -13.61 -19.28
CA THR A 66 -6.82 -14.80 -18.80
C THR A 66 -5.32 -14.77 -19.13
N ARG A 67 -4.95 -14.17 -20.26
CA ARG A 67 -3.55 -14.02 -20.69
C ARG A 67 -2.69 -13.19 -19.73
N TRP A 68 -3.23 -12.13 -19.15
CA TRP A 68 -2.53 -11.28 -18.18
C TRP A 68 -2.35 -11.99 -16.83
N TYR A 69 -3.38 -12.72 -16.39
CA TYR A 69 -3.29 -13.56 -15.19
C TYR A 69 -2.22 -14.66 -15.33
N LEU A 70 -2.18 -15.33 -16.48
CA LEU A 70 -1.17 -16.36 -16.76
C LEU A 70 0.25 -15.78 -16.80
N LEU A 71 0.41 -14.59 -17.38
CA LEU A 71 1.69 -13.88 -17.39
C LEU A 71 2.14 -13.52 -15.98
N GLU A 72 1.25 -12.95 -15.15
CA GLU A 72 1.55 -12.61 -13.76
C GLU A 72 2.00 -13.85 -12.97
N GLN A 73 1.28 -14.96 -13.09
CA GLN A 73 1.69 -16.23 -12.46
C GLN A 73 3.07 -16.70 -12.91
N GLN A 74 3.39 -16.59 -14.20
CA GLN A 74 4.71 -16.97 -14.72
C GLN A 74 5.81 -16.07 -14.16
N LEU A 75 5.57 -14.75 -14.10
CA LEU A 75 6.52 -13.79 -13.54
C LEU A 75 6.76 -14.02 -12.04
N MET A 76 5.70 -14.31 -11.27
CA MET A 76 5.84 -14.66 -9.85
C MET A 76 6.68 -15.92 -9.65
N ARG A 77 6.45 -16.97 -10.45
CA ARG A 77 7.27 -18.20 -10.40
C ARG A 77 8.74 -17.92 -10.74
N LEU A 78 9.00 -17.09 -11.75
CA LEU A 78 10.36 -16.70 -12.12
C LEU A 78 11.05 -15.93 -11.01
N ARG A 79 10.36 -14.98 -10.37
CA ARG A 79 10.88 -14.27 -9.19
C ARG A 79 11.24 -15.25 -8.08
N ASP A 80 10.33 -16.15 -7.73
CA ASP A 80 10.53 -17.08 -6.61
C ASP A 80 11.63 -18.11 -6.89
N ALA A 81 11.85 -18.46 -8.16
CA ALA A 81 12.97 -19.28 -8.60
C ALA A 81 14.32 -18.55 -8.57
N HIS A 82 14.32 -17.22 -8.74
CA HIS A 82 15.53 -16.38 -8.72
C HIS A 82 15.93 -15.92 -7.32
N VAL A 83 15.02 -16.00 -6.35
CA VAL A 83 15.24 -15.67 -4.92
C VAL A 83 15.74 -16.89 -4.12
N LYS A 84 15.83 -18.08 -4.73
CA LYS A 84 16.51 -19.26 -4.19
C LYS A 84 17.97 -19.29 -4.59
#